data_AF-A0A1I4R681-F1
#
_entry.id   AF-A0A1I4R681-F1
#
_cell.length_a   1.000
_cell.length_b   1.000
_cell.length_c   1.000
_cell.angle_alpha   90.00
_cell.angle_beta   90.00
_cell.angle_gamma   90.00
#
_symmetry.space_group_name_H-M   'P 1'
#
loop_
_entity.id
_entity.type
_entity.pdbx_description
1 polymer ?
#
loop_
_entity_poly.entity_id
_entity_poly.type
_entity_poly.pdbx_seq_one_letter_code
_entity_poly.pdbx_strand_id
1 'polypeptide(L)'
;MGLGWVVTLQNNSFSILGNDRLEKDTSNNALFAEYLALKKGMLEYVKAKGQGPLTVMGDSQTVINQMRGIYAIVDDDIWNIYSEITNIIREYELDIHFRWVPRVQNKQADHLSKTKQKVRILYPNDREVLIDLQNSPATGKIRKNIAMMNSTPVPTNAMYKRLHTASRDVLSDRSLFELQEMAGKKATNIAAEAFPGKQGRNKRHQAQVLRWMLRGLAMDLAVKKVRFDSMGRKKASNKVPVKTKEKNSPAKKKTHSSGGAKYYLNRRAFAF
;
A
#
# COMPACT_ATOMS: atom_id res chain seq x y z
N MET A 1 17.63 -13.62 -4.73
CA MET A 1 16.66 -13.98 -3.66
C MET A 1 15.63 -12.87 -3.47
N GLY A 2 14.52 -13.12 -2.77
CA GLY A 2 13.48 -12.10 -2.54
C GLY A 2 13.53 -11.54 -1.12
N LEU A 3 13.24 -10.24 -0.98
CA LEU A 3 13.19 -9.51 0.28
C LEU A 3 11.77 -9.00 0.49
N GLY A 4 11.27 -9.02 1.73
CA GLY A 4 9.95 -8.49 2.04
C GLY A 4 9.93 -7.90 3.45
N TRP A 5 9.29 -6.76 3.61
CA TRP A 5 9.15 -6.10 4.90
C TRP A 5 7.80 -5.39 5.03
N VAL A 6 7.36 -5.24 6.27
CA VAL A 6 6.13 -4.56 6.64
C VAL A 6 6.44 -3.64 7.82
N VAL A 7 6.18 -2.35 7.66
CA VAL A 7 6.33 -1.37 8.74
C VAL A 7 4.94 -0.89 9.14
N THR A 8 4.60 -1.01 10.42
CA THR A 8 3.32 -0.55 10.95
C THR A 8 3.59 0.54 12.00
N LEU A 9 3.01 1.72 11.80
CA LEU A 9 3.20 2.87 12.70
C LEU A 9 2.15 2.85 13.81
N GLN A 10 2.48 3.39 15.01
CA GLN A 10 1.66 3.30 16.24
C GLN A 10 0.19 3.75 16.09
N ASN A 11 -0.11 4.61 15.12
CA ASN A 11 -1.48 5.04 14.83
C ASN A 11 -2.33 3.89 14.25
N ASN A 12 -1.71 2.75 13.91
CA ASN A 12 -2.28 1.51 13.41
C ASN A 12 -3.26 1.69 12.23
N SER A 13 -3.22 2.85 11.60
CA SER A 13 -4.10 3.25 10.51
C SER A 13 -3.61 2.72 9.16
N PHE A 14 -2.31 2.43 9.03
CA PHE A 14 -1.72 1.89 7.82
C PHE A 14 -0.39 1.16 8.07
N SER A 15 -0.07 0.25 7.16
CA SER A 15 1.24 -0.42 7.07
C SER A 15 1.91 -0.08 5.74
N ILE A 16 3.21 0.18 5.80
CA ILE A 16 4.09 0.40 4.66
C ILE A 16 4.63 -0.96 4.24
N LEU A 17 4.37 -1.37 3.00
CA LEU A 17 4.72 -2.69 2.47
C LEU A 17 5.81 -2.54 1.41
N GLY A 18 6.90 -3.25 1.56
CA GLY A 18 7.96 -3.23 0.56
C GLY A 18 8.47 -4.63 0.25
N ASN A 19 8.98 -4.77 -0.97
CA ASN A 19 9.74 -5.92 -1.39
C ASN A 19 10.85 -5.48 -2.34
N ASP A 20 11.86 -6.35 -2.42
CA ASP A 20 12.91 -6.21 -3.43
C ASP A 20 13.43 -7.58 -3.83
N ARG A 21 14.32 -7.60 -4.82
CA ARG A 21 14.97 -8.83 -5.25
C ARG A 21 16.46 -8.59 -5.43
N LEU A 22 17.24 -9.53 -4.93
CA LEU A 22 18.67 -9.65 -5.23
C LEU A 22 18.84 -10.57 -6.43
N GLU A 23 19.72 -10.17 -7.34
CA GLU A 23 20.25 -11.08 -8.35
C GLU A 23 21.08 -12.16 -7.66
N LYS A 24 21.19 -13.32 -8.30
CA LYS A 24 21.89 -14.45 -7.68
C LYS A 24 23.38 -14.21 -7.80
N ASP A 25 24.04 -14.13 -6.66
CA ASP A 25 25.50 -14.00 -6.54
C ASP A 25 25.99 -14.95 -5.43
N THR A 26 27.29 -15.21 -5.36
CA THR A 26 27.92 -16.10 -4.37
C THR A 26 27.80 -15.60 -2.93
N SER A 27 27.77 -14.27 -2.71
CA SER A 27 27.58 -13.63 -1.40
C SER A 27 26.11 -13.50 -0.95
N ASN A 28 25.16 -13.59 -1.89
CA ASN A 28 23.74 -13.33 -1.65
C ASN A 28 23.00 -14.57 -1.11
N ASN A 29 23.43 -15.06 0.06
CA ASN A 29 22.80 -16.17 0.76
C ASN A 29 21.48 -15.77 1.47
N ALA A 30 20.77 -16.74 2.04
CA ALA A 30 19.47 -16.49 2.67
C ALA A 30 19.57 -15.55 3.88
N LEU A 31 20.64 -15.68 4.69
CA LEU A 31 20.84 -14.84 5.87
C LEU A 31 21.07 -13.37 5.46
N PHE A 32 21.86 -13.14 4.42
CA PHE A 32 22.10 -11.82 3.84
C PHE A 32 20.79 -11.17 3.38
N ALA A 33 19.92 -11.95 2.72
CA ALA A 33 18.61 -11.47 2.32
C ALA A 33 17.74 -11.05 3.52
N GLU A 34 17.74 -11.80 4.63
CA GLU A 34 16.99 -11.43 5.84
C GLU A 34 17.52 -10.12 6.47
N TYR A 35 18.84 -9.95 6.56
CA TYR A 35 19.47 -8.71 7.03
C TYR A 35 19.13 -7.51 6.16
N LEU A 36 19.19 -7.69 4.84
CA LEU A 36 18.87 -6.61 3.91
C LEU A 36 17.39 -6.23 3.95
N ALA A 37 16.49 -7.20 4.16
CA ALA A 37 15.07 -6.94 4.36
C ALA A 37 14.82 -6.13 5.65
N LEU A 38 15.52 -6.46 6.73
CA LEU A 38 15.50 -5.69 7.99
C LEU A 38 15.97 -4.25 7.76
N LYS A 39 17.17 -4.06 7.19
CA LYS A 39 17.72 -2.72 6.89
C LYS A 39 16.74 -1.87 6.08
N LYS A 40 16.18 -2.42 5.01
CA LYS A 40 15.19 -1.73 4.16
C LYS A 40 13.92 -1.37 4.94
N GLY A 41 13.41 -2.27 5.76
CA GLY A 41 12.28 -1.97 6.64
C GLY A 41 12.57 -0.81 7.61
N MET A 42 13.76 -0.76 8.18
CA MET A 42 14.16 0.33 9.09
C MET A 42 14.29 1.67 8.38
N LEU A 43 14.89 1.70 7.19
CA LEU A 43 14.97 2.91 6.37
C LEU A 43 13.57 3.45 6.01
N GLU A 44 12.62 2.56 5.72
CA GLU A 44 11.24 2.95 5.45
C GLU A 44 10.53 3.49 6.70
N TYR A 45 10.80 2.93 7.88
CA TYR A 45 10.31 3.47 9.15
C TYR A 45 10.81 4.91 9.40
N VAL A 46 12.12 5.11 9.22
CA VAL A 46 12.78 6.41 9.37
C VAL A 46 12.24 7.42 8.36
N LYS A 47 12.15 7.05 7.08
CA LYS A 47 11.61 7.89 6.02
C LYS A 47 10.15 8.29 6.27
N ALA A 48 9.37 7.41 6.90
CA ALA A 48 8.01 7.67 7.32
C ALA A 48 7.89 8.53 8.59
N LYS A 49 9.01 8.99 9.17
CA LYS A 49 9.07 9.71 10.45
C LYS A 49 8.39 8.93 11.58
N GLY A 50 8.64 7.62 11.65
CA GLY A 50 8.15 6.78 12.72
C GLY A 50 8.60 7.31 14.09
N GLN A 51 7.71 7.24 15.07
CA GLN A 51 7.95 7.73 16.44
C GLN A 51 7.71 6.63 17.46
N GLY A 52 8.40 6.73 18.60
CA GLY A 52 8.29 5.82 19.72
C GLY A 52 9.12 4.54 19.55
N PRO A 53 8.95 3.58 20.48
CA PRO A 53 9.71 2.33 20.46
C PRO A 53 9.38 1.52 19.21
N LEU A 54 10.42 1.15 18.46
CA LEU A 54 10.35 0.29 17.29
C LEU A 54 10.54 -1.18 17.72
N THR A 55 9.50 -2.00 17.55
CA THR A 55 9.63 -3.45 17.70
C THR A 55 9.85 -4.12 16.34
N VAL A 56 11.04 -4.68 16.14
CA VAL A 56 11.38 -5.50 14.97
C VAL A 56 10.96 -6.94 15.21
N MET A 57 10.14 -7.48 14.32
CA MET A 57 9.66 -8.87 14.38
C MET A 57 10.10 -9.62 13.13
N GLY A 58 10.70 -10.80 13.31
CA GLY A 58 11.16 -11.66 12.22
C GLY A 58 11.17 -13.14 12.61
N ASP A 59 11.12 -14.03 11.61
CA ASP A 59 11.13 -15.48 11.80
C ASP A 59 12.52 -16.12 11.67
N SER A 60 13.54 -15.34 11.30
CA SER A 60 14.94 -15.74 11.39
C SER A 60 15.48 -15.57 12.82
N GLN A 61 15.56 -16.68 13.57
CA GLN A 61 16.10 -16.69 14.93
C GLN A 61 17.56 -16.21 14.96
N THR A 62 18.35 -16.59 13.95
CA THR A 62 19.75 -16.16 13.81
C THR A 62 19.87 -14.65 13.73
N VAL A 63 19.14 -14.00 12.82
CA VAL A 63 19.16 -12.54 12.66
C VAL A 63 18.74 -11.85 13.95
N ILE A 64 17.63 -12.28 14.55
CA ILE A 64 17.13 -11.67 15.79
C ILE A 64 18.14 -11.78 16.92
N ASN A 65 18.76 -12.95 17.10
CA ASN A 65 19.72 -13.16 18.18
C ASN A 65 21.05 -12.45 17.93
N GLN A 66 21.50 -12.34 16.68
CA GLN A 66 22.67 -11.53 16.32
C GLN A 66 22.40 -10.03 16.54
N MET A 67 21.23 -9.52 16.13
CA MET A 67 20.82 -8.13 16.38
C MET A 67 20.69 -7.79 17.87
N ARG A 68 20.43 -8.79 18.72
CA ARG A 68 20.43 -8.65 20.19
C ARG A 68 21.84 -8.76 20.81
N GLY A 69 22.86 -9.07 20.02
CA GLY A 69 24.22 -9.33 20.51
C GLY A 69 24.40 -10.69 21.21
N ILE A 70 23.43 -11.62 21.07
CA ILE A 70 23.48 -12.95 21.70
C ILE A 70 24.35 -13.91 20.86
N TYR A 71 24.22 -13.83 19.53
CA TYR A 71 25.01 -14.65 18.60
C TYR A 71 26.07 -13.80 17.92
N ALA A 72 27.27 -14.38 17.76
CA ALA A 72 28.33 -13.75 17.00
C ALA A 72 28.01 -13.71 15.49
N ILE A 73 28.60 -12.75 14.81
CA ILE A 73 28.57 -12.62 13.35
C ILE A 73 30.00 -12.88 12.88
N VAL A 74 30.17 -13.89 12.03
CA VAL A 74 31.47 -14.32 11.51
C VAL A 74 31.67 -13.89 10.06
N ASP A 75 30.58 -13.79 9.31
CA ASP A 75 30.59 -13.44 7.89
C ASP A 75 30.72 -11.91 7.72
N ASP A 76 31.71 -11.48 6.94
CA ASP A 76 32.04 -10.06 6.74
C ASP A 76 30.92 -9.30 6.02
N ASP A 77 30.23 -9.93 5.06
CA ASP A 77 29.12 -9.30 4.34
C ASP A 77 27.93 -9.07 5.26
N ILE A 78 27.65 -10.03 6.15
CA ILE A 78 26.64 -9.87 7.21
C ILE A 78 27.07 -8.80 8.22
N TRP A 79 28.34 -8.76 8.60
CA TRP A 79 28.87 -7.76 9.52
C TRP A 79 28.72 -6.34 8.99
N ASN A 80 28.94 -6.15 7.68
CA ASN A 80 28.75 -4.86 7.03
C ASN A 80 27.29 -4.38 7.14
N ILE A 81 26.31 -5.23 6.81
CA ILE A 81 24.89 -4.85 6.92
C ILE A 81 24.49 -4.64 8.39
N TYR A 82 24.97 -5.49 9.30
CA TYR A 82 24.74 -5.31 10.74
C TYR A 82 25.23 -3.94 11.19
N SER A 83 26.45 -3.55 10.81
CA SER A 83 27.05 -2.26 11.14
C SER A 83 26.19 -1.10 10.60
N GLU A 84 25.73 -1.18 9.36
CA GLU A 84 24.81 -0.19 8.79
C GLU A 84 23.49 -0.08 9.56
N ILE A 85 22.90 -1.21 9.97
CA ILE A 85 21.69 -1.22 10.79
C ILE A 85 21.95 -0.55 12.14
N THR A 86 23.06 -0.88 12.81
CA THR A 86 23.42 -0.24 14.08
C THR A 86 23.68 1.26 13.94
N ASN A 87 24.24 1.69 12.82
CA ASN A 87 24.40 3.11 12.52
C ASN A 87 23.06 3.81 12.34
N ILE A 88 22.09 3.20 11.65
CA ILE A 88 20.71 3.74 11.55
C ILE A 88 20.08 3.88 12.94
N ILE A 89 20.26 2.88 13.81
CA ILE A 89 19.72 2.94 15.19
C ILE A 89 20.30 4.13 15.95
N ARG A 90 21.61 4.36 15.85
CA ARG A 90 22.30 5.46 16.53
C ARG A 90 21.97 6.83 15.93
N GLU A 91 22.06 6.96 14.60
CA GLU A 91 21.84 8.21 13.87
C GLU A 91 20.44 8.78 14.11
N TYR A 92 19.43 7.91 14.17
CA TYR A 92 18.03 8.28 14.37
C TYR A 92 17.54 8.09 15.81
N GLU A 93 18.45 7.82 16.75
CA GLU A 93 18.18 7.64 18.19
C GLU A 93 16.99 6.70 18.46
N LEU A 94 16.96 5.56 17.75
CA LEU A 94 15.83 4.64 17.79
C LEU A 94 15.83 3.81 19.07
N ASP A 95 14.77 3.93 19.87
CA ASP A 95 14.43 2.96 20.91
C ASP A 95 13.94 1.67 20.24
N ILE A 96 14.80 0.65 20.15
CA ILE A 96 14.56 -0.54 19.32
C ILE A 96 14.57 -1.84 20.12
N HIS A 97 13.61 -2.70 19.80
CA HIS A 97 13.45 -4.02 20.42
C HIS A 97 13.33 -5.10 19.33
N PHE A 98 14.20 -6.11 19.38
CA PHE A 98 14.13 -7.24 18.46
C PHE A 98 13.33 -8.39 19.09
N ARG A 99 12.41 -9.01 18.34
CA ARG A 99 11.59 -10.14 18.79
C ARG A 99 11.49 -11.20 17.69
N TRP A 100 11.86 -12.43 18.05
CA TRP A 100 11.61 -13.56 17.16
C TRP A 100 10.13 -13.94 17.20
N VAL A 101 9.57 -14.25 16.05
CA VAL A 101 8.20 -14.77 15.93
C VAL A 101 8.13 -15.97 14.98
N PRO A 102 7.20 -16.91 15.21
CA PRO A 102 6.97 -18.00 14.27
C PRO A 102 6.60 -17.47 12.87
N ARG A 103 7.01 -18.19 11.81
CA ARG A 103 6.69 -17.84 10.41
C ARG A 103 5.20 -17.63 10.14
N VAL A 104 4.33 -18.33 10.87
CA VAL A 104 2.87 -18.14 10.78
C VAL A 104 2.39 -16.74 11.20
N GLN A 105 3.19 -16.01 11.99
CA GLN A 105 2.96 -14.62 12.37
C GLN A 105 3.66 -13.65 11.39
N ASN A 106 4.72 -14.08 10.70
CA ASN A 106 5.45 -13.27 9.70
C ASN A 106 4.93 -13.43 8.25
N LYS A 107 3.69 -13.93 8.08
CA LYS A 107 3.12 -14.29 6.76
C LYS A 107 3.15 -13.16 5.72
N GLN A 108 2.98 -11.91 6.16
CA GLN A 108 2.86 -10.79 5.24
C GLN A 108 4.22 -10.40 4.62
N ALA A 109 5.28 -10.33 5.43
CA ALA A 109 6.63 -10.10 4.92
C ALA A 109 7.11 -11.28 4.06
N ASP A 110 6.81 -12.52 4.48
CA ASP A 110 7.09 -13.73 3.70
C ASP A 110 6.38 -13.76 2.34
N HIS A 111 5.13 -13.30 2.28
CA HIS A 111 4.42 -13.16 1.02
C HIS A 111 5.06 -12.10 0.10
N LEU A 112 5.48 -10.97 0.67
CA LEU A 112 6.13 -9.89 -0.06
C LEU A 112 7.48 -10.32 -0.65
N SER A 113 8.29 -11.11 0.09
CA SER A 113 9.56 -11.63 -0.42
C SER A 113 9.39 -12.56 -1.62
N LYS A 114 8.27 -13.29 -1.70
CA LYS A 114 7.91 -14.16 -2.82
C LYS A 114 7.28 -13.40 -4.00
N THR A 115 6.83 -12.17 -3.79
CA THR A 115 6.16 -11.37 -4.82
C THR A 115 7.17 -10.89 -5.87
N LYS A 116 6.87 -11.12 -7.15
CA LYS A 116 7.75 -10.72 -8.27
C LYS A 116 7.64 -9.24 -8.61
N GLN A 117 6.44 -8.68 -8.58
CA GLN A 117 6.24 -7.25 -8.84
C GLN A 117 6.77 -6.43 -7.67
N LYS A 118 7.52 -5.35 -7.98
CA LYS A 118 8.00 -4.42 -6.95
C LYS A 118 6.84 -3.59 -6.41
N VAL A 119 6.62 -3.66 -5.11
CA VAL A 119 5.71 -2.81 -4.36
C VAL A 119 6.39 -1.46 -4.20
N ARG A 120 5.93 -0.46 -4.94
CA ARG A 120 6.42 0.91 -4.84
C ARG A 120 5.57 1.70 -3.84
N ILE A 121 6.16 2.08 -2.72
CA ILE A 121 5.65 3.14 -1.86
C ILE A 121 6.14 4.46 -2.44
N LEU A 122 5.20 5.34 -2.80
CA LEU A 122 5.51 6.70 -3.22
C LEU A 122 5.18 7.64 -2.07
N TYR A 123 6.22 8.14 -1.42
CA TYR A 123 6.11 9.14 -0.36
C TYR A 123 5.60 10.46 -0.92
N PRO A 124 4.95 11.31 -0.10
CA PRO A 124 4.40 12.59 -0.56
C PRO A 124 5.39 13.44 -1.34
N ASN A 125 6.63 13.52 -0.88
CA ASN A 125 7.69 14.31 -1.51
C ASN A 125 8.20 13.70 -2.83
N ASP A 126 8.03 12.40 -3.02
CA ASP A 126 8.43 11.68 -4.24
C ASP A 126 7.32 11.70 -5.30
N ARG A 127 6.15 12.28 -5.00
CA ARG A 127 5.00 12.27 -5.91
C ARG A 127 5.11 13.37 -6.92
N GLU A 128 5.00 12.95 -8.18
CA GLU A 128 4.85 13.87 -9.28
C GLU A 128 3.41 14.39 -9.36
N VAL A 129 3.27 15.71 -9.32
CA VAL A 129 2.02 16.42 -9.52
C VAL A 129 2.12 17.18 -10.85
N LEU A 130 1.07 17.08 -11.67
CA LEU A 130 1.04 17.73 -12.98
C LEU A 130 0.82 19.24 -12.88
N ILE A 131 -0.11 19.67 -12.00
CA ILE A 131 -0.49 21.06 -11.77
C ILE A 131 -0.56 21.28 -10.28
N ASP A 132 0.04 22.35 -9.79
CA ASP A 132 -0.09 22.75 -8.39
C ASP A 132 -1.56 22.97 -8.00
N LEU A 133 -1.93 22.62 -6.78
CA LEU A 133 -3.30 22.69 -6.29
C LEU A 133 -3.88 24.09 -6.33
N GLN A 134 -3.04 25.12 -6.17
CA GLN A 134 -3.45 26.53 -6.29
C GLN A 134 -3.89 26.89 -7.70
N ASN A 135 -3.22 26.32 -8.70
CA ASN A 135 -3.47 26.55 -10.13
C ASN A 135 -4.47 25.55 -10.72
N SER A 136 -4.95 24.59 -9.93
CA SER A 136 -5.87 23.57 -10.37
C SER A 136 -7.33 24.07 -10.38
N PRO A 137 -8.20 23.51 -11.25
CA PRO A 137 -9.63 23.82 -11.27
C PRO A 137 -10.40 23.21 -10.08
N ALA A 138 -9.74 22.44 -9.22
CA ALA A 138 -10.37 21.88 -8.03
C ALA A 138 -10.63 22.99 -6.99
N THR A 139 -11.84 23.05 -6.44
CA THR A 139 -12.24 24.07 -5.44
C THR A 139 -12.87 23.46 -4.19
N GLY A 140 -13.03 24.25 -3.13
CA GLY A 140 -13.76 23.86 -1.91
C GLY A 140 -13.30 22.53 -1.29
N LYS A 141 -14.25 21.62 -1.04
CA LYS A 141 -14.00 20.32 -0.38
C LYS A 141 -13.12 19.38 -1.21
N ILE A 142 -13.23 19.42 -2.54
CA ILE A 142 -12.42 18.52 -3.38
C ILE A 142 -10.94 18.92 -3.34
N ARG A 143 -10.62 20.22 -3.36
CA ARG A 143 -9.24 20.72 -3.21
C ARG A 143 -8.63 20.26 -1.88
N LYS A 144 -9.36 20.41 -0.78
CA LYS A 144 -8.92 19.95 0.56
C LYS A 144 -8.66 18.44 0.59
N ASN A 145 -9.55 17.65 -0.02
CA ASN A 145 -9.37 16.20 -0.11
C ASN A 145 -8.15 15.82 -0.96
N ILE A 146 -7.90 16.51 -2.08
CA ILE A 146 -6.72 16.25 -2.92
C ILE A 146 -5.44 16.63 -2.16
N ALA A 147 -5.41 17.78 -1.49
CA ALA A 147 -4.27 18.19 -0.66
C ALA A 147 -3.95 17.14 0.42
N MET A 148 -4.98 16.62 1.09
CA MET A 148 -4.84 15.54 2.06
C MET A 148 -4.33 14.25 1.41
N MET A 149 -4.84 13.88 0.22
CA MET A 149 -4.36 12.71 -0.52
C MET A 149 -2.88 12.83 -0.86
N ASN A 150 -2.46 13.97 -1.44
CA ASN A 150 -1.08 14.22 -1.88
C ASN A 150 -0.09 14.23 -0.70
N SER A 151 -0.49 14.76 0.46
CA SER A 151 0.33 14.80 1.68
C SER A 151 0.36 13.49 2.48
N THR A 152 -0.56 12.56 2.21
CA THR A 152 -0.63 11.29 2.94
C THR A 152 0.20 10.20 2.24
N PRO A 153 1.24 9.62 2.87
CA PRO A 153 2.12 8.63 2.24
C PRO A 153 1.41 7.40 1.66
N VAL A 154 0.38 6.89 2.34
CA VAL A 154 -0.42 5.76 1.87
C VAL A 154 -1.91 6.06 2.10
N PRO A 155 -2.62 6.62 1.09
CA PRO A 155 -4.03 6.95 1.26
C PRO A 155 -4.91 5.71 1.45
N THR A 156 -5.85 5.77 2.40
CA THR A 156 -6.74 4.64 2.71
C THR A 156 -7.89 4.55 1.69
N ASN A 157 -8.54 3.37 1.60
CA ASN A 157 -9.74 3.19 0.79
C ASN A 157 -10.87 4.18 1.13
N ALA A 158 -10.98 4.59 2.40
CA ALA A 158 -11.96 5.59 2.82
C ALA A 158 -11.64 6.98 2.23
N MET A 159 -10.37 7.33 2.11
CA MET A 159 -9.95 8.58 1.48
C MET A 159 -10.25 8.57 -0.03
N TYR A 160 -9.98 7.46 -0.72
CA TYR A 160 -10.37 7.31 -2.13
C TYR A 160 -11.89 7.44 -2.34
N LYS A 161 -12.72 6.91 -1.42
CA LYS A 161 -14.19 7.09 -1.49
C LYS A 161 -14.64 8.54 -1.34
N ARG A 162 -13.96 9.32 -0.49
CA ARG A 162 -14.25 10.76 -0.29
C ARG A 162 -13.86 11.63 -1.49
N LEU A 163 -13.07 11.08 -2.41
CA LEU A 163 -12.58 11.79 -3.58
C LEU A 163 -13.60 11.68 -4.73
N HIS A 164 -14.66 12.48 -4.68
CA HIS A 164 -15.67 12.56 -5.71
C HIS A 164 -15.95 14.03 -6.10
N THR A 165 -16.15 14.27 -7.39
CA THR A 165 -16.60 15.57 -7.90
C THR A 165 -18.11 15.68 -7.64
N ALA A 166 -18.53 16.61 -6.80
CA ALA A 166 -19.95 16.81 -6.49
C ALA A 166 -20.72 17.45 -7.65
N SER A 167 -20.04 18.30 -8.43
CA SER A 167 -20.58 18.98 -9.62
C SER A 167 -19.71 18.72 -10.85
N ARG A 168 -20.29 18.93 -12.04
CA ARG A 168 -19.49 19.07 -13.27
C ARG A 168 -18.56 20.29 -13.13
N ASP A 169 -17.37 20.15 -13.69
CA ASP A 169 -16.35 21.19 -13.77
C ASP A 169 -15.82 21.32 -15.20
N VAL A 170 -14.90 22.27 -15.42
CA VAL A 170 -14.30 22.57 -16.74
C VAL A 170 -13.66 21.34 -17.41
N LEU A 171 -13.27 20.33 -16.63
CA LEU A 171 -12.64 19.11 -17.12
C LEU A 171 -13.65 17.99 -17.41
N SER A 172 -14.87 18.09 -16.89
CA SER A 172 -15.86 17.01 -16.93
C SER A 172 -16.32 16.69 -18.34
N ASP A 173 -16.52 17.71 -19.16
CA ASP A 173 -17.05 17.57 -20.52
C ASP A 173 -15.96 17.54 -21.61
N ARG A 174 -14.69 17.70 -21.23
CA ARG A 174 -13.55 17.59 -22.16
C ARG A 174 -13.40 16.18 -22.71
N SER A 175 -13.11 16.12 -24.01
CA SER A 175 -12.77 14.91 -24.74
C SER A 175 -11.42 14.33 -24.27
N LEU A 176 -11.16 13.06 -24.58
CA LEU A 176 -9.87 12.45 -24.26
C LEU A 176 -8.71 13.19 -24.95
N PHE A 177 -8.91 13.62 -26.19
CA PHE A 177 -7.89 14.33 -26.97
C PHE A 177 -7.51 15.67 -26.30
N GLU A 178 -8.50 16.52 -25.96
CA GLU A 178 -8.25 17.78 -25.26
C GLU A 178 -7.53 17.55 -23.92
N LEU A 179 -7.94 16.53 -23.17
CA LEU A 179 -7.29 16.19 -21.90
C LEU A 179 -5.82 15.77 -22.07
N GLN A 180 -5.49 15.09 -23.19
CA GLN A 180 -4.11 14.69 -23.51
C GLN A 180 -3.27 15.92 -23.88
N GLU A 181 -3.82 16.86 -24.63
CA GLU A 181 -3.14 18.12 -24.94
C GLU A 181 -2.88 18.94 -23.68
N MET A 182 -3.90 19.12 -22.84
CA MET A 182 -3.78 19.85 -21.57
C MET A 182 -2.77 19.20 -20.60
N ALA A 183 -2.70 17.87 -20.56
CA ALA A 183 -1.86 17.15 -19.61
C ALA A 183 -0.43 16.87 -20.13
N GLY A 184 -0.20 17.05 -21.42
CA GLY A 184 1.08 16.77 -22.07
C GLY A 184 1.42 15.28 -22.21
N LYS A 185 2.55 15.02 -22.86
CA LYS A 185 2.99 13.67 -23.28
C LYS A 185 3.20 12.72 -22.09
N LYS A 186 3.85 13.19 -21.02
CA LYS A 186 4.21 12.35 -19.86
C LYS A 186 2.97 11.78 -19.15
N ALA A 187 2.03 12.63 -18.77
CA ALA A 187 0.78 12.21 -18.12
C ALA A 187 -0.07 11.32 -19.03
N THR A 188 -0.09 11.62 -20.33
CA THR A 188 -0.77 10.80 -21.34
C THR A 188 -0.21 9.39 -21.42
N ASN A 189 1.12 9.24 -21.44
CA ASN A 189 1.77 7.94 -21.46
C ASN A 189 1.46 7.14 -20.19
N ILE A 190 1.55 7.76 -19.01
CA ILE A 190 1.21 7.11 -17.73
C ILE A 190 -0.24 6.60 -17.73
N ALA A 191 -1.19 7.40 -18.22
CA ALA A 191 -2.59 7.00 -18.32
C ALA A 191 -2.79 5.83 -19.29
N ALA A 192 -2.10 5.86 -20.45
CA ALA A 192 -2.18 4.82 -21.47
C ALA A 192 -1.56 3.49 -21.01
N GLU A 193 -0.40 3.53 -20.37
CA GLU A 193 0.26 2.36 -19.76
C GLU A 193 -0.59 1.75 -18.65
N ALA A 194 -1.22 2.58 -17.82
CA ALA A 194 -2.05 2.10 -16.72
C ALA A 194 -3.35 1.42 -17.18
N PHE A 195 -3.88 1.82 -18.34
CA PHE A 195 -5.13 1.33 -18.93
C PHE A 195 -4.97 1.12 -20.44
N PRO A 196 -4.28 0.06 -20.86
CA PRO A 196 -3.96 -0.19 -22.27
C PRO A 196 -5.19 -0.60 -23.08
N GLY A 197 -5.18 -0.30 -24.37
CA GLY A 197 -6.17 -0.79 -25.35
C GLY A 197 -7.16 0.27 -25.85
N LYS A 198 -7.68 0.03 -27.06
CA LYS A 198 -8.54 0.96 -27.82
C LYS A 198 -10.03 0.88 -27.48
N GLN A 199 -10.43 -0.02 -26.56
CA GLN A 199 -11.82 -0.18 -26.14
C GLN A 199 -12.38 1.09 -25.48
N GLY A 200 -13.68 1.38 -25.70
CA GLY A 200 -14.33 2.57 -25.16
C GLY A 200 -14.23 2.71 -23.63
N ARG A 201 -14.19 1.59 -22.89
CA ARG A 201 -14.01 1.59 -21.43
C ARG A 201 -12.61 2.06 -21.01
N ASN A 202 -11.56 1.64 -21.70
CA ASN A 202 -10.18 2.01 -21.36
C ASN A 202 -9.92 3.48 -21.70
N LYS A 203 -10.44 3.97 -22.84
CA LYS A 203 -10.44 5.42 -23.16
C LYS A 203 -11.12 6.26 -22.08
N ARG A 204 -12.25 5.80 -21.53
CA ARG A 204 -12.93 6.47 -20.40
C ARG A 204 -12.07 6.49 -19.13
N HIS A 205 -11.39 5.39 -18.81
CA HIS A 205 -10.47 5.36 -17.66
C HIS A 205 -9.27 6.29 -17.87
N GLN A 206 -8.65 6.30 -19.06
CA GLN A 206 -7.57 7.23 -19.40
C GLN A 206 -8.03 8.68 -19.20
N ALA A 207 -9.19 9.06 -19.75
CA ALA A 207 -9.74 10.39 -19.56
C ALA A 207 -9.98 10.70 -18.06
N GLN A 208 -10.48 9.76 -17.27
CA GLN A 208 -10.66 9.96 -15.83
C GLN A 208 -9.34 10.17 -15.08
N VAL A 209 -8.29 9.42 -15.44
CA VAL A 209 -6.94 9.60 -14.87
C VAL A 209 -6.43 11.01 -15.15
N LEU A 210 -6.48 11.44 -16.41
CA LEU A 210 -6.01 12.77 -16.81
C LEU A 210 -6.79 13.88 -16.12
N ARG A 211 -8.13 13.76 -15.99
CA ARG A 211 -8.91 14.75 -15.23
C ARG A 211 -8.49 14.81 -13.75
N TRP A 212 -8.16 13.69 -13.11
CA TRP A 212 -7.65 13.72 -11.73
C TRP A 212 -6.28 14.39 -11.63
N MET A 213 -5.38 14.11 -12.57
CA MET A 213 -4.07 14.77 -12.63
C MET A 213 -4.20 16.29 -12.83
N LEU A 214 -5.05 16.70 -13.76
CA LEU A 214 -5.34 18.12 -14.03
C LEU A 214 -6.04 18.83 -12.86
N ARG A 215 -6.73 18.08 -11.98
CA ARG A 215 -7.25 18.60 -10.70
C ARG A 215 -6.20 18.72 -9.60
N GLY A 216 -4.93 18.43 -9.90
CA GLY A 216 -3.82 18.51 -8.96
C GLY A 216 -3.62 17.27 -8.09
N LEU A 217 -4.29 16.15 -8.39
CA LEU A 217 -3.98 14.88 -7.72
C LEU A 217 -2.69 14.29 -8.30
N ALA A 218 -1.79 13.81 -7.43
CA ALA A 218 -0.55 13.16 -7.85
C ALA A 218 -0.80 12.05 -8.88
N MET A 219 0.12 11.90 -9.83
CA MET A 219 -0.05 11.03 -11.01
C MET A 219 -0.32 9.57 -10.64
N ASP A 220 0.38 9.03 -9.64
CA ASP A 220 0.19 7.66 -9.16
C ASP A 220 -1.17 7.47 -8.46
N LEU A 221 -1.57 8.47 -7.66
CA LEU A 221 -2.84 8.47 -6.94
C LEU A 221 -4.03 8.56 -7.89
N ALA A 222 -3.92 9.32 -8.99
CA ALA A 222 -4.92 9.40 -10.04
C ALA A 222 -5.17 8.04 -10.70
N VAL A 223 -4.10 7.32 -11.03
CA VAL A 223 -4.21 5.95 -11.55
C VAL A 223 -4.86 5.01 -10.51
N LYS A 224 -4.39 5.04 -9.26
CA LYS A 224 -4.95 4.23 -8.17
C LYS A 224 -6.44 4.53 -7.93
N LYS A 225 -6.84 5.79 -7.98
CA LYS A 225 -8.24 6.22 -7.82
C LYS A 225 -9.14 5.61 -8.88
N VAL A 226 -8.75 5.67 -10.15
CA VAL A 226 -9.56 5.12 -11.25
C VAL A 226 -9.63 3.58 -11.18
N ARG A 227 -8.52 2.93 -10.79
CA ARG A 227 -8.53 1.48 -10.52
C ARG A 227 -9.50 1.12 -9.40
N PHE A 228 -9.48 1.87 -8.29
CA PHE A 228 -10.39 1.70 -7.16
C PHE A 228 -11.86 1.82 -7.58
N ASP A 229 -12.21 2.84 -8.37
CA ASP A 229 -13.58 3.04 -8.87
C ASP A 229 -14.05 1.93 -9.81
N SER A 230 -13.14 1.45 -10.67
CA SER A 230 -13.42 0.36 -11.61
C SER A 230 -13.73 -0.96 -10.88
N MET A 231 -13.02 -1.24 -9.77
CA MET A 231 -13.28 -2.41 -8.93
C MET A 231 -14.64 -2.34 -8.20
N GLY A 232 -15.03 -1.15 -7.73
CA GLY A 232 -16.33 -0.93 -7.09
C GLY A 232 -17.51 -1.23 -8.03
N ARG A 233 -17.40 -0.86 -9.31
CA ARG A 233 -18.44 -1.12 -10.31
C ARG A 233 -18.62 -2.60 -10.64
N LYS A 234 -17.55 -3.41 -10.62
CA LYS A 234 -17.64 -4.88 -10.84
C LYS A 234 -18.42 -5.60 -9.73
N LYS A 235 -18.34 -5.13 -8.48
CA LYS A 235 -19.13 -5.69 -7.36
C LYS A 235 -20.61 -5.30 -7.44
N ALA A 236 -20.93 -4.13 -7.99
CA ALA A 236 -22.31 -3.68 -8.17
C ALA A 236 -23.02 -4.40 -9.34
N SER A 237 -22.31 -4.70 -10.43
CA SER A 237 -22.89 -5.44 -11.57
C SER A 237 -23.19 -6.91 -11.29
N ASN A 238 -22.63 -7.49 -10.22
CA ASN A 238 -22.95 -8.86 -9.75
C ASN A 238 -24.11 -8.92 -8.75
N LYS A 239 -24.72 -7.78 -8.39
CA LYS A 239 -26.00 -7.76 -7.67
C LYS A 239 -27.13 -7.66 -8.69
N VAL A 240 -27.59 -8.82 -9.16
CA VAL A 240 -28.85 -8.91 -9.92
C VAL A 240 -29.98 -8.33 -9.05
N PRO A 241 -30.87 -7.47 -9.57
CA PRO A 241 -32.02 -7.00 -8.81
C PRO A 241 -32.98 -8.18 -8.63
N VAL A 242 -33.20 -8.58 -7.39
CA VAL A 242 -34.24 -9.55 -7.03
C VAL A 242 -35.58 -8.91 -7.38
N LYS A 243 -36.18 -9.35 -8.50
CA LYS A 243 -37.59 -9.09 -8.78
C LYS A 243 -38.43 -9.78 -7.71
N THR A 244 -39.17 -8.98 -6.96
CA THR A 244 -40.27 -9.40 -6.11
C THR A 244 -41.28 -10.20 -6.93
N LYS A 245 -41.51 -11.45 -6.56
CA LYS A 245 -42.76 -12.17 -6.84
C LYS A 245 -43.19 -12.89 -5.58
N GLU A 246 -44.29 -12.41 -5.02
CA GLU A 246 -45.14 -13.17 -4.10
C GLU A 246 -45.64 -14.44 -4.81
N LYS A 247 -45.57 -15.59 -4.14
CA LYS A 247 -46.75 -16.36 -3.70
C LYS A 247 -46.34 -17.70 -3.07
N ASN A 248 -46.95 -17.93 -1.90
CA ASN A 248 -47.39 -19.19 -1.29
C ASN A 248 -46.37 -20.27 -0.86
N SER A 249 -46.39 -20.51 0.45
CA SER A 249 -45.90 -21.71 1.16
C SER A 249 -46.81 -22.93 0.85
N PRO A 250 -46.45 -24.19 1.25
CA PRO A 250 -46.32 -24.59 2.66
C PRO A 250 -45.15 -25.53 3.02
N ALA A 251 -44.75 -25.38 4.29
CA ALA A 251 -44.13 -26.30 5.25
C ALA A 251 -43.51 -27.64 4.79
N LYS A 252 -42.26 -27.90 5.22
CA LYS A 252 -41.95 -28.99 6.17
C LYS A 252 -40.48 -29.02 6.65
N LYS A 253 -40.37 -29.34 7.94
CA LYS A 253 -39.31 -30.05 8.69
C LYS A 253 -38.01 -29.33 9.08
N LYS A 254 -37.95 -29.12 10.41
CA LYS A 254 -36.76 -28.97 11.26
C LYS A 254 -35.82 -30.18 11.12
N THR A 255 -34.52 -29.92 11.09
CA THR A 255 -33.49 -30.75 11.72
C THR A 255 -32.41 -29.84 12.31
N HIS A 256 -32.11 -30.05 13.59
CA HIS A 256 -30.96 -29.50 14.30
C HIS A 256 -29.77 -30.45 14.17
N SER A 257 -28.59 -29.94 13.83
CA SER A 257 -27.28 -30.37 14.37
C SER A 257 -26.36 -29.14 14.29
N SER A 258 -25.90 -28.52 15.39
CA SER A 258 -24.97 -28.93 16.47
C SER A 258 -23.49 -28.97 16.04
N GLY A 259 -22.71 -28.00 16.53
CA GLY A 259 -21.25 -28.07 16.75
C GLY A 259 -20.37 -27.74 15.53
N GLY A 260 -19.41 -26.81 15.58
CA GLY A 260 -18.90 -26.05 16.71
C GLY A 260 -17.85 -25.00 16.30
N ALA A 261 -17.55 -24.15 17.28
CA ALA A 261 -16.38 -23.28 17.45
C ALA A 261 -16.07 -22.22 16.37
N LYS A 262 -16.73 -21.06 16.50
CA LYS A 262 -16.27 -19.77 15.95
C LYS A 262 -15.33 -19.12 16.97
N TYR A 263 -14.02 -19.20 16.78
CA TYR A 263 -13.09 -18.41 17.58
C TYR A 263 -12.94 -17.01 16.97
N TYR A 264 -13.49 -16.01 17.67
CA TYR A 264 -13.14 -14.60 17.55
C TYR A 264 -12.19 -14.28 18.70
N LEU A 265 -10.98 -13.79 18.43
CA LEU A 265 -10.15 -13.12 19.44
C LEU A 265 -10.20 -11.62 19.17
N ASN A 266 -10.96 -10.96 20.05
CA ASN A 266 -11.09 -9.52 20.10
C ASN A 266 -9.86 -8.90 20.76
N ARG A 267 -9.59 -7.67 20.34
CA ARG A 267 -8.44 -6.84 20.66
C ARG A 267 -8.65 -6.13 22.00
N ARG A 268 -7.53 -5.89 22.72
CA ARG A 268 -7.28 -4.96 23.85
C ARG A 268 -7.41 -5.52 25.27
N ALA A 269 -6.28 -5.54 25.98
CA ALA A 269 -6.04 -4.65 27.13
C ALA A 269 -4.53 -4.53 27.39
N PHE A 270 -4.08 -3.32 27.67
CA PHE A 270 -2.80 -3.01 28.32
C PHE A 270 -2.82 -3.53 29.77
N ALA A 271 -1.65 -3.91 30.32
CA ALA A 271 -1.19 -3.50 31.64
C ALA A 271 0.18 -4.12 31.96
N PHE A 272 1.11 -3.23 32.35
CA PHE A 272 2.47 -3.39 32.91
C PHE A 272 3.58 -3.93 32.00
#